data_AF-A0A9L0JE66-F1
#
_entry.id   AF-A0A9L0JE66-F1
#
_cell.length_a   1.000
_cell.length_b   1.000
_cell.length_c   1.000
_cell.angle_alpha   90.00
_cell.angle_beta   90.00
_cell.angle_gamma   90.00
#
_symmetry.space_group_name_H-M   'P 1'
#
loop_
_entity.id
_entity.type
_entity.pdbx_description
1 polymer ?
#
loop_
_entity_poly.entity_id
_entity_poly.type
_entity_poly.pdbx_seq_one_letter_code
_entity_poly.pdbx_strand_id
1 'polypeptide(L)'
;MEAEEIYMNREVKMQAAAFKEKRGAPANKGAGDPNYENIVLNFRNRDQPKSAHSSPKNQVPSRSRPLSKSSQVPHWLHTALLSLYILLTLVCIILLALILVKNLETSQELLHLKRELSNVSLLVQQCQEEQKLSREDILKNIIAVKKNISMVQDKVQHMNDNLKDLSKAVSNITTNVKKIFGELEKQANKPTP
;
A
#
# COMPACT_ATOMS: atom_id res chain seq x y z
N MET A 1 -16.34 36.17 -17.76
CA MET A 1 -15.47 35.82 -18.90
C MET A 1 -14.89 34.46 -18.57
N GLU A 2 -15.42 33.47 -19.27
CA GLU A 2 -15.20 32.04 -19.11
C GLU A 2 -13.79 31.64 -19.55
N ALA A 3 -13.27 30.56 -18.95
CA ALA A 3 -12.30 29.69 -19.60
C ALA A 3 -12.57 28.27 -19.11
N GLU A 4 -13.57 27.68 -19.74
CA GLU A 4 -13.84 26.25 -19.75
C GLU A 4 -12.68 25.46 -20.39
N GLU A 5 -12.47 24.28 -19.82
CA GLU A 5 -12.07 23.01 -20.45
C GLU A 5 -10.73 22.91 -21.22
N ILE A 6 -9.91 21.94 -20.83
CA ILE A 6 -9.54 20.83 -21.72
C ILE A 6 -9.27 19.57 -20.86
N TYR A 7 -10.16 18.64 -21.11
CA TYR A 7 -10.23 17.23 -20.77
C TYR A 7 -9.01 16.44 -21.30
N MET A 8 -8.36 15.64 -20.46
CA MET A 8 -7.53 14.51 -20.89
C MET A 8 -7.80 13.28 -20.01
N ASN A 9 -8.81 12.53 -20.41
CA ASN A 9 -9.06 11.15 -20.02
C ASN A 9 -7.91 10.27 -20.55
N ARG A 10 -7.04 9.76 -19.67
CA ARG A 10 -6.08 8.70 -20.02
C ARG A 10 -6.53 7.41 -19.37
N GLU A 11 -7.28 6.62 -20.12
CA GLU A 11 -7.59 5.22 -19.79
C GLU A 11 -6.30 4.39 -19.77
N VAL A 12 -5.72 4.22 -18.59
CA VAL A 12 -4.69 3.20 -18.37
C VAL A 12 -5.40 1.86 -18.18
N LYS A 13 -5.52 1.12 -19.28
CA LYS A 13 -6.00 -0.26 -19.32
C LYS A 13 -4.96 -1.17 -18.64
N MET A 14 -4.99 -1.26 -17.31
CA MET A 14 -4.14 -2.15 -16.54
C MET A 14 -4.64 -3.59 -16.69
N GLN A 15 -3.94 -4.39 -17.49
CA GLN A 15 -4.15 -5.84 -17.54
C GLN A 15 -3.52 -6.47 -16.30
N ALA A 16 -4.36 -6.98 -15.39
CA ALA A 16 -3.93 -7.81 -14.27
C ALA A 16 -3.53 -9.19 -14.79
N ALA A 17 -2.25 -9.55 -14.62
CA ALA A 17 -1.80 -10.92 -14.82
C ALA A 17 -2.40 -11.81 -13.72
N ALA A 18 -3.10 -12.87 -14.11
CA ALA A 18 -3.69 -13.84 -13.19
C ALA A 18 -2.62 -14.54 -12.36
N PHE A 19 -2.57 -14.22 -11.05
CA PHE A 19 -1.76 -14.95 -10.09
C PHE A 19 -2.39 -16.33 -9.87
N LYS A 20 -1.69 -17.37 -10.30
CA LYS A 20 -2.06 -18.77 -10.08
C LYS A 20 -1.94 -19.08 -8.57
N GLU A 21 -3.09 -19.15 -7.91
CA GLU A 21 -3.28 -19.73 -6.59
C GLU A 21 -2.80 -21.20 -6.58
N LYS A 22 -1.64 -21.46 -5.98
CA LYS A 22 -1.22 -22.82 -5.66
C LYS A 22 -1.76 -23.18 -4.28
N ARG A 23 -2.89 -23.89 -4.34
CA ARG A 23 -3.50 -24.76 -3.32
C ARG A 23 -2.48 -25.27 -2.29
N GLY A 24 -2.62 -24.84 -1.05
CA GLY A 24 -1.94 -25.43 0.11
C GLY A 24 -2.75 -26.59 0.70
N ALA A 25 -2.07 -27.67 1.07
CA ALA A 25 -2.48 -28.67 2.06
C ALA A 25 -1.30 -29.59 2.40
N PRO A 26 -1.28 -30.29 3.55
CA PRO A 26 -1.59 -29.85 4.91
C PRO A 26 -0.35 -29.98 5.84
N ALA A 27 -0.51 -29.52 7.08
CA ALA A 27 0.48 -29.61 8.15
C ALA A 27 0.97 -31.05 8.38
N ASN A 28 2.28 -31.24 8.48
CA ASN A 28 2.85 -32.45 9.05
C ASN A 28 3.93 -32.07 10.07
N LYS A 29 3.77 -32.60 11.28
CA LYS A 29 4.73 -32.51 12.38
C LYS A 29 5.97 -33.32 12.03
N GLY A 30 7.15 -32.83 12.40
CA GLY A 30 8.37 -33.64 12.42
C GLY A 30 9.61 -32.80 12.38
N ALA A 31 10.35 -32.76 13.48
CA ALA A 31 11.67 -32.18 13.58
C ALA A 31 12.58 -32.79 12.50
N GLY A 32 13.07 -31.95 11.59
CA GLY A 32 14.11 -32.27 10.65
C GLY A 32 15.26 -31.30 10.89
N ASP A 33 16.18 -31.71 11.75
CA ASP A 33 17.50 -31.11 11.90
C ASP A 33 18.14 -30.98 10.51
N PRO A 34 18.49 -29.78 10.02
CA PRO A 34 19.19 -29.65 8.76
C PRO A 34 20.53 -30.38 8.92
N ASN A 35 20.81 -31.34 8.05
CA ASN A 35 22.08 -32.05 8.01
C ASN A 35 23.19 -31.05 7.61
N TYR A 36 23.72 -30.32 8.58
CA TYR A 36 24.93 -29.52 8.42
C TYR A 36 26.10 -30.48 8.34
N GLU A 37 26.70 -30.60 7.16
CA GLU A 37 28.00 -31.25 7.02
C GLU A 37 28.99 -30.57 7.97
N ASN A 38 29.38 -31.28 9.01
CA ASN A 38 30.42 -30.85 9.94
C ASN A 38 31.72 -30.72 9.14
N ILE A 39 32.11 -29.49 8.79
CA ILE A 39 33.44 -29.21 8.25
C ILE A 39 34.44 -29.59 9.34
N VAL A 40 35.06 -30.76 9.19
CA VAL A 40 36.17 -31.19 10.04
C VAL A 40 37.36 -30.29 9.72
N LEU A 41 37.53 -29.23 10.50
CA LEU A 41 38.76 -28.44 10.52
C LEU A 41 39.84 -29.29 11.20
N ASN A 42 40.61 -30.00 10.38
CA ASN A 42 41.83 -30.66 10.82
C ASN A 42 42.82 -29.59 11.31
N PHE A 43 42.77 -29.26 12.60
CA PHE A 43 43.84 -28.54 13.27
C PHE A 43 45.07 -29.45 13.27
N ARG A 44 46.03 -29.14 12.38
CA ARG A 44 47.36 -29.75 12.37
C ARG A 44 48.08 -29.33 13.65
N ASN A 45 47.89 -30.12 14.69
CA ASN A 45 48.58 -30.03 15.97
C ASN A 45 50.07 -30.26 15.72
N ARG A 46 50.86 -29.20 15.65
CA ARG A 46 52.31 -29.25 15.46
C ARG A 46 53.00 -28.88 16.76
N ASP A 47 52.72 -29.62 17.82
CA ASP A 47 53.48 -29.55 19.06
C ASP A 47 53.67 -30.96 19.62
N GLN A 48 54.84 -31.53 19.37
CA GLN A 48 55.36 -32.61 20.18
C GLN A 48 56.67 -32.10 20.79
N PRO A 49 56.78 -31.99 22.12
CA PRO A 49 58.07 -31.93 22.75
C PRO A 49 58.38 -33.21 23.53
N LYS A 50 59.57 -33.72 23.22
CA LYS A 50 60.56 -34.26 24.15
C LYS A 50 60.32 -35.68 24.68
N SER A 51 61.01 -36.62 24.05
CA SER A 51 61.56 -37.79 24.75
C SER A 51 63.05 -37.93 24.41
N ALA A 52 63.83 -38.20 25.47
CA ALA A 52 65.21 -38.68 25.53
C ALA A 52 66.37 -37.70 25.22
N HIS A 53 66.89 -37.10 26.31
CA HIS A 53 68.33 -37.05 26.62
C HIS A 53 68.85 -38.52 26.65
N SER A 54 70.08 -38.93 26.28
CA SER A 54 71.41 -38.32 26.24
C SER A 54 72.40 -39.21 25.44
N SER A 55 73.48 -38.59 24.95
CA SER A 55 74.63 -39.03 24.11
C SER A 55 75.57 -40.09 24.76
N PRO A 56 76.83 -40.38 24.29
CA PRO A 56 77.60 -39.95 23.09
C PRO A 56 78.49 -41.06 22.43
N LYS A 57 79.02 -40.84 21.21
CA LYS A 57 80.49 -40.94 20.95
C LYS A 57 80.96 -40.57 19.53
N ASN A 58 82.07 -39.83 19.56
CA ASN A 58 83.17 -39.72 18.60
C ASN A 58 83.12 -38.62 17.52
N GLN A 59 84.14 -37.78 17.65
CA GLN A 59 84.50 -36.57 16.94
C GLN A 59 85.14 -36.89 15.58
N VAL A 60 84.91 -36.04 14.57
CA VAL A 60 85.95 -35.55 13.65
C VAL A 60 85.52 -34.14 13.16
N PRO A 61 86.38 -33.11 13.16
CA PRO A 61 86.05 -31.79 12.66
C PRO A 61 86.43 -31.66 11.17
N SER A 62 85.46 -31.42 10.30
CA SER A 62 85.73 -30.94 8.94
C SER A 62 84.88 -29.72 8.62
N ARG A 63 85.64 -28.65 8.43
CA ARG A 63 85.28 -27.28 8.11
C ARG A 63 84.42 -27.18 6.84
N SER A 64 83.42 -26.31 6.92
CA SER A 64 82.78 -25.54 5.84
C SER A 64 82.17 -26.29 4.64
N ARG A 65 80.83 -26.37 4.65
CA ARG A 65 80.01 -26.28 3.44
C ARG A 65 78.74 -25.49 3.74
N PRO A 66 78.62 -24.21 3.30
CA PRO A 66 77.32 -23.61 3.15
C PRO A 66 76.90 -23.81 1.69
N LEU A 67 76.25 -24.93 1.39
CA LEU A 67 75.58 -25.05 0.11
C LEU A 67 74.32 -25.89 0.25
N SER A 68 73.30 -25.24 0.81
CA SER A 68 71.92 -25.56 0.49
C SER A 68 71.32 -24.30 -0.11
N LYS A 69 71.40 -24.19 -1.44
CA LYS A 69 70.53 -23.30 -2.21
C LYS A 69 69.09 -23.81 -2.00
N SER A 70 68.48 -23.39 -0.90
CA SER A 70 67.04 -23.25 -0.87
C SER A 70 66.71 -22.16 -1.88
N SER A 71 65.75 -22.41 -2.76
CA SER A 71 65.18 -21.41 -3.66
C SER A 71 64.51 -20.33 -2.81
N GLN A 72 65.33 -19.45 -2.23
CA GLN A 72 64.88 -18.36 -1.39
C GLN A 72 64.35 -17.29 -2.34
N VAL A 73 63.01 -17.21 -2.44
CA VAL A 73 62.32 -16.11 -3.09
C VAL A 73 63.01 -14.82 -2.62
N PRO A 74 63.47 -13.95 -3.54
CA PRO A 74 64.13 -12.72 -3.18
C PRO A 74 63.33 -12.00 -2.10
N HIS A 75 63.96 -11.72 -0.96
CA HIS A 75 63.28 -11.12 0.20
C HIS A 75 62.52 -9.84 -0.18
N TRP A 76 63.06 -9.08 -1.16
CA TRP A 76 62.43 -7.91 -1.78
C TRP A 76 61.06 -8.19 -2.43
N LEU A 77 60.90 -9.32 -3.11
CA LEU A 77 59.61 -9.71 -3.72
C LEU A 77 58.58 -10.06 -2.66
N HIS A 78 58.99 -10.74 -1.59
CA HIS A 78 58.11 -11.06 -0.48
C HIS A 78 57.62 -9.78 0.24
N THR A 79 58.52 -8.82 0.46
CA THR A 79 58.18 -7.51 1.04
C THR A 79 57.27 -6.69 0.11
N ALA A 80 57.53 -6.68 -1.20
CA ALA A 80 56.69 -6.01 -2.17
C ALA A 80 55.29 -6.63 -2.27
N LEU A 81 55.18 -7.97 -2.22
CA LEU A 81 53.92 -8.70 -2.23
C LEU A 81 53.11 -8.44 -0.96
N LEU A 82 53.76 -8.45 0.21
CA LEU A 82 53.12 -8.08 1.47
C LEU A 82 52.64 -6.63 1.45
N SER A 83 53.46 -5.71 0.94
CA SER A 83 53.08 -4.30 0.79
C SER A 83 51.89 -4.14 -0.15
N LEU A 84 51.85 -4.87 -1.27
CA LEU A 84 50.73 -4.85 -2.20
C LEU A 84 49.47 -5.44 -1.56
N TYR A 85 49.60 -6.51 -0.78
CA TYR A 85 48.49 -7.09 -0.03
C TYR A 85 47.93 -6.12 1.02
N ILE A 86 48.81 -5.41 1.74
CA ILE A 86 48.42 -4.35 2.68
C ILE A 86 47.70 -3.21 1.94
N LEU A 87 48.22 -2.75 0.81
CA LEU A 87 47.56 -1.72 0.00
C LEU A 87 46.19 -2.18 -0.52
N LEU A 88 46.09 -3.41 -1.03
CA LEU A 88 44.86 -3.98 -1.55
C LEU A 88 43.82 -4.14 -0.44
N THR A 89 44.21 -4.65 0.74
CA THR A 89 43.32 -4.75 1.90
C THR A 89 42.84 -3.38 2.36
N LEU A 90 43.70 -2.37 2.39
CA LEU A 90 43.29 -0.99 2.71
C LEU A 90 42.28 -0.44 1.70
N VAL A 91 42.51 -0.63 0.39
CA VAL A 91 41.57 -0.21 -0.66
C VAL A 91 40.23 -0.95 -0.52
N CYS A 92 40.25 -2.26 -0.29
CA CYS A 92 39.04 -3.05 -0.06
C CYS A 92 38.25 -2.55 1.17
N ILE A 93 38.92 -2.23 2.28
CA ILE A 93 38.29 -1.69 3.48
C ILE A 93 37.63 -0.33 3.19
N ILE A 94 38.32 0.55 2.45
CA ILE A 94 37.77 1.87 2.06
C ILE A 94 36.53 1.71 1.19
N LEU A 95 36.56 0.83 0.18
CA LEU A 95 35.42 0.57 -0.70
C LEU A 95 34.22 0.00 0.07
N LEU A 96 34.46 -0.96 0.98
CA LEU A 96 33.41 -1.50 1.84
C LEU A 96 32.79 -0.42 2.72
N ALA A 97 33.61 0.43 3.35
CA ALA A 97 33.12 1.53 4.18
C ALA A 97 32.24 2.51 3.38
N LEU A 98 32.64 2.87 2.15
CA LEU A 98 31.84 3.72 1.27
C LEU A 98 30.49 3.09 0.90
N ILE A 99 30.49 1.79 0.56
CA ILE A 99 29.26 1.04 0.28
C ILE A 99 28.36 0.99 1.52
N LEU A 100 28.92 0.74 2.71
CA LEU A 100 28.16 0.72 3.97
C LEU A 100 27.53 2.07 4.28
N VAL A 101 28.28 3.18 4.15
CA VAL A 101 27.75 4.54 4.38
C VAL A 101 26.60 4.84 3.42
N LYS A 102 26.76 4.55 2.13
CA LYS A 102 25.70 4.78 1.15
C LYS A 102 24.47 3.93 1.41
N ASN A 103 24.66 2.67 1.83
CA ASN A 103 23.55 1.79 2.19
C ASN A 103 22.85 2.23 3.49
N LEU A 104 23.59 2.81 4.44
CA LEU A 104 23.01 3.36 5.67
C LEU A 104 22.16 4.61 5.39
N GLU A 105 22.67 5.52 4.55
CA GLU A 105 21.97 6.74 4.12
C GLU A 105 20.65 6.40 3.40
N THR A 106 20.69 5.51 2.42
CA THR A 106 19.48 5.07 1.71
C THR A 106 18.51 4.31 2.62
N SER A 107 19.01 3.51 3.56
CA SER A 107 18.19 2.85 4.58
C SER A 107 17.47 3.85 5.49
N GLN A 108 18.14 4.95 5.87
CA GLN A 108 17.55 6.00 6.67
C GLN A 108 16.45 6.76 5.91
N GLU A 109 16.69 7.11 4.64
CA GLU A 109 15.66 7.71 3.77
C GLU A 109 14.45 6.79 3.61
N LEU A 110 14.68 5.49 3.44
CA LEU A 110 13.60 4.50 3.34
C LEU A 110 12.78 4.41 4.64
N LEU A 111 13.43 4.48 5.81
CA LEU A 111 12.72 4.50 7.10
C LEU A 111 11.89 5.77 7.27
N HIS A 112 12.42 6.91 6.82
CA HIS A 112 11.68 8.17 6.82
C HIS A 112 10.46 8.08 5.89
N LEU A 113 10.65 7.61 4.65
CA LEU A 113 9.57 7.41 3.69
C LEU A 113 8.52 6.43 4.22
N LYS A 114 8.93 5.34 4.87
CA LYS A 114 8.01 4.38 5.52
C LYS A 114 7.16 5.06 6.58
N ARG A 115 7.73 5.96 7.37
CA ARG A 115 7.00 6.74 8.38
C ARG A 115 6.00 7.69 7.74
N GLU A 116 6.44 8.47 6.76
CA GLU A 116 5.57 9.39 6.01
C GLU A 116 4.41 8.65 5.34
N LEU A 117 4.69 7.52 4.68
CA LEU A 117 3.68 6.69 4.06
C LEU A 117 2.69 6.12 5.10
N SER A 118 3.18 5.72 6.28
CA SER A 118 2.31 5.29 7.38
C SER A 118 1.42 6.43 7.89
N ASN A 119 1.96 7.65 8.00
CA ASN A 119 1.19 8.83 8.41
C ASN A 119 0.11 9.17 7.38
N VAL A 120 0.46 9.19 6.09
CA VAL A 120 -0.49 9.38 4.99
C VAL A 120 -1.56 8.30 5.00
N SER A 121 -1.19 7.03 5.21
CA SER A 121 -2.14 5.93 5.31
C SER A 121 -3.14 6.12 6.45
N LEU A 122 -2.70 6.61 7.60
CA LEU A 122 -3.57 6.90 8.74
C LEU A 122 -4.54 8.06 8.44
N LEU A 123 -4.05 9.14 7.83
CA LEU A 123 -4.88 10.27 7.42
C LEU A 123 -5.94 9.86 6.40
N VAL A 124 -5.58 9.03 5.42
CA VAL A 124 -6.52 8.49 4.43
C VAL A 124 -7.59 7.64 5.12
N GLN A 125 -7.19 6.79 6.08
CA GLN A 125 -8.15 5.99 6.83
C GLN A 125 -9.13 6.85 7.63
N GLN A 126 -8.65 7.87 8.33
CA GLN A 126 -9.52 8.80 9.07
C GLN A 126 -10.50 9.52 8.15
N CYS A 127 -10.02 10.05 7.03
CA CYS A 127 -10.85 10.68 6.01
C CYS A 127 -11.94 9.73 5.47
N GLN A 128 -11.59 8.44 5.27
CA GLN A 128 -12.55 7.44 4.83
C GLN A 128 -13.63 7.16 5.88
N GLU A 129 -13.28 7.12 7.17
CA GLU A 129 -14.23 6.94 8.27
C GLU A 129 -15.18 8.14 8.39
N GLU A 130 -14.65 9.36 8.32
CA GLU A 130 -15.46 10.59 8.30
C GLU A 130 -16.40 10.65 7.11
N GLN A 131 -15.91 10.29 5.91
CA GLN A 131 -16.74 10.25 4.70
C GLN A 131 -17.85 9.20 4.82
N LYS A 132 -17.56 8.05 5.44
CA LYS A 132 -18.59 7.02 5.70
C LYS A 132 -19.68 7.56 6.62
N LEU A 133 -19.32 8.21 7.73
CA LEU A 133 -20.27 8.81 8.67
C LEU A 133 -21.12 9.90 8.00
N SER A 134 -20.47 10.80 7.25
CA SER A 134 -21.15 11.86 6.50
C SER A 134 -22.12 11.26 5.47
N ARG A 135 -21.71 10.21 4.74
CA ARG A 135 -22.57 9.51 3.78
C ARG A 135 -23.79 8.87 4.44
N GLU A 136 -23.62 8.28 5.62
CA GLU A 136 -24.73 7.71 6.39
C GLU A 136 -25.74 8.79 6.82
N ASP A 137 -25.27 9.95 7.26
CA ASP A 137 -26.13 11.08 7.63
C ASP A 137 -26.89 11.64 6.42
N ILE A 138 -26.19 11.86 5.30
CA ILE A 138 -26.80 12.29 4.04
C ILE A 138 -27.88 11.30 3.59
N LEU A 139 -27.63 9.98 3.67
CA LEU A 139 -28.62 8.97 3.32
C LEU A 139 -29.86 9.03 4.22
N LYS A 140 -29.69 9.21 5.53
CA LYS A 140 -30.81 9.39 6.47
C LYS A 140 -31.64 10.63 6.11
N ASN A 141 -30.97 11.75 5.83
CA ASN A 141 -31.63 13.00 5.45
C ASN A 141 -32.39 12.85 4.12
N ILE A 142 -31.81 12.19 3.12
CA ILE A 142 -32.50 11.90 1.85
C ILE A 142 -33.75 11.05 2.08
N ILE A 143 -33.69 10.02 2.92
CA ILE A 143 -34.86 9.18 3.24
C ILE A 143 -35.95 10.01 3.93
N ALA A 144 -35.59 10.86 4.89
CA ALA A 144 -36.53 11.73 5.59
C ALA A 144 -37.19 12.75 4.65
N VAL A 145 -36.40 13.42 3.80
CA VAL A 145 -36.91 14.35 2.79
C VAL A 145 -37.83 13.64 1.80
N LYS A 146 -37.47 12.44 1.32
CA LYS A 146 -38.32 11.66 0.43
C LYS A 146 -39.68 11.35 1.05
N LYS A 147 -39.71 10.97 2.33
CA LYS A 147 -40.95 10.75 3.08
C LYS A 147 -41.79 12.02 3.17
N ASN A 148 -41.16 13.16 3.48
CA ASN A 148 -41.85 14.44 3.57
C ASN A 148 -42.43 14.87 2.22
N ILE A 149 -41.69 14.68 1.12
CA ILE A 149 -42.16 14.95 -0.24
C ILE A 149 -43.41 14.10 -0.55
N SER A 150 -43.39 12.81 -0.24
CA SER A 150 -44.56 11.93 -0.44
C SER A 150 -45.78 12.43 0.33
N MET A 151 -45.61 12.81 1.61
CA MET A 151 -46.72 13.34 2.41
C MET A 151 -47.27 14.66 1.84
N VAL A 152 -46.39 15.54 1.36
CA VAL A 152 -46.83 16.79 0.71
C VAL A 152 -47.57 16.50 -0.60
N GLN A 153 -47.07 15.55 -1.39
CA GLN A 153 -47.71 15.11 -2.62
C GLN A 153 -49.13 14.59 -2.37
N ASP A 154 -49.33 13.75 -1.34
CA ASP A 154 -50.65 13.23 -0.96
C ASP A 154 -51.61 14.36 -0.55
N LYS A 155 -51.12 15.34 0.23
CA LYS A 155 -51.91 16.51 0.62
C LYS A 155 -52.30 17.38 -0.58
N VAL A 156 -51.37 17.61 -1.50
CA VAL A 156 -51.63 18.37 -2.73
C VAL A 156 -52.65 17.66 -3.60
N GLN A 157 -52.55 16.33 -3.73
CA GLN A 157 -53.52 15.53 -4.48
C GLN A 157 -54.92 15.64 -3.87
N HIS A 158 -55.05 15.50 -2.55
CA HIS A 158 -56.31 15.66 -1.85
C HIS A 158 -56.91 17.07 -2.02
N MET A 159 -56.09 18.12 -1.91
CA MET A 159 -56.54 19.49 -2.18
C MET A 159 -57.01 19.68 -3.62
N ASN A 160 -56.32 19.07 -4.59
CA ASN A 160 -56.70 19.13 -5.99
C ASN A 160 -58.05 18.45 -6.26
N ASP A 161 -58.29 17.30 -5.64
CA ASP A 161 -59.56 16.58 -5.75
C ASP A 161 -60.72 17.41 -5.16
N ASN A 162 -60.52 18.02 -3.99
CA ASN A 162 -61.49 18.95 -3.39
C ASN A 162 -61.77 20.17 -4.27
N LEU A 163 -60.73 20.75 -4.90
CA LEU A 163 -60.88 21.88 -5.81
C LEU A 163 -61.70 21.49 -7.04
N LYS A 164 -61.50 20.27 -7.56
CA LYS A 164 -62.26 19.73 -8.68
C LYS A 164 -63.75 19.57 -8.33
N ASP A 165 -64.06 19.09 -7.13
CA ASP A 165 -65.45 18.97 -6.69
C ASP A 165 -66.10 20.33 -6.42
N LEU A 166 -65.37 21.28 -5.83
CA LEU A 166 -65.83 22.66 -5.70
C LEU A 166 -66.10 23.30 -7.07
N SER A 167 -65.20 23.08 -8.04
CA SER A 167 -65.39 23.57 -9.41
C SER A 167 -66.66 23.02 -10.07
N LYS A 168 -66.97 21.73 -9.87
CA LYS A 168 -68.24 21.15 -10.34
C LYS A 168 -69.44 21.81 -9.66
N ALA A 169 -69.40 22.01 -8.34
CA ALA A 169 -70.47 22.66 -7.60
C ALA A 169 -70.72 24.09 -8.10
N VAL A 170 -69.67 24.88 -8.33
CA VAL A 170 -69.76 26.24 -8.88
C VAL A 170 -70.36 26.22 -10.30
N SER A 171 -69.96 25.26 -11.15
CA SER A 171 -70.53 25.11 -12.49
C SER A 171 -72.04 24.80 -12.46
N ASN A 172 -72.46 23.90 -11.56
CA ASN A 172 -73.86 23.57 -11.36
C ASN A 172 -74.67 24.79 -10.85
N ILE A 173 -74.15 25.53 -9.87
CA ILE A 173 -74.77 26.76 -9.36
C ILE A 173 -74.91 27.78 -10.50
N THR A 174 -73.85 27.99 -11.27
CA THR A 174 -73.86 28.93 -12.40
C THR A 174 -74.92 28.56 -13.44
N THR A 175 -75.08 27.27 -13.72
CA THR A 175 -76.10 26.75 -14.65
C THR A 175 -77.51 26.99 -14.10
N ASN A 176 -77.75 26.67 -12.82
CA ASN A 176 -79.04 26.88 -12.18
C ASN A 176 -79.42 28.36 -12.11
N VAL A 177 -78.48 29.25 -11.76
CA VAL A 177 -78.69 30.70 -11.75
C VAL A 177 -79.09 31.20 -13.13
N LYS A 178 -78.40 30.79 -14.20
CA LYS A 178 -78.78 31.14 -15.58
C LYS A 178 -80.19 30.67 -15.93
N LYS A 179 -80.56 29.45 -15.52
CA LYS A 179 -81.90 28.90 -15.75
C LYS A 179 -82.98 29.72 -15.05
N ILE A 180 -82.78 30.04 -13.77
CA ILE A 180 -83.71 30.88 -12.97
C ILE A 180 -83.88 32.25 -13.63
N PHE A 181 -82.78 32.89 -14.05
CA PHE A 181 -82.84 34.18 -14.74
C PHE A 181 -83.66 34.11 -16.03
N GLY A 182 -83.45 33.07 -16.84
CA GLY A 182 -84.22 32.89 -18.07
C GLY A 182 -85.70 32.57 -17.84
N GLU A 183 -86.06 31.89 -16.74
CA GLU A 183 -87.46 31.66 -16.36
C GLU A 183 -88.13 32.95 -15.86
N LEU A 184 -87.43 33.76 -15.06
CA LEU A 184 -87.91 35.06 -14.60
C LEU A 184 -88.15 36.03 -15.75
N GLU A 185 -87.24 36.09 -16.73
CA GLU A 185 -87.40 36.93 -17.92
C GLU A 185 -88.62 36.52 -18.76
N LYS A 186 -88.89 35.22 -18.89
CA LYS A 186 -90.11 34.71 -19.53
C LYS A 186 -91.38 35.07 -18.78
N GLN A 187 -91.35 35.11 -17.45
CA GLN A 187 -92.50 35.54 -16.65
C GLN A 187 -92.73 37.05 -16.75
N ALA A 188 -91.68 37.86 -16.72
CA ALA A 188 -91.77 39.31 -16.86
C ALA A 188 -92.34 39.76 -18.22
N ASN A 189 -92.08 38.98 -19.27
CA ASN A 189 -92.54 39.27 -20.64
C ASN A 189 -93.91 38.65 -20.99
N LYS A 190 -94.65 38.09 -20.03
CA LYS A 190 -96.04 37.65 -20.27
C LYS A 190 -96.99 38.85 -20.23
N PRO A 191 -97.85 39.06 -21.24
CA PRO A 191 -98.81 40.15 -21.24
C PRO A 191 -99.85 39.93 -20.14
N THR A 192 -100.09 40.96 -19.34
CA THR A 192 -101.14 41.00 -18.33
C THR A 192 -102.51 41.01 -19.03
N PRO A 193 -103.50 40.21 -18.58
CA PRO A 193 -104.82 40.16 -19.20
C PRO A 193 -105.59 41.48 -19.10
#